data_AF-A0A8C6ZD09-F1
#
_entry.id   AF-A0A8C6ZD09-F1
#
_cell.length_a   1.000
_cell.length_b   1.000
_cell.length_c   1.000
_cell.angle_alpha   90.00
_cell.angle_beta   90.00
_cell.angle_gamma   90.00
#
_symmetry.space_group_name_H-M   'P 1'
#
loop_
_entity.id
_entity.type
_entity.pdbx_description
1 polymer ?
#
loop_
_entity_poly.entity_id
_entity_poly.type
_entity_poly.pdbx_seq_one_letter_code
_entity_poly.pdbx_strand_id
1 'polypeptide(L)'
;MSSPPGRGRPFLPGSALRDATKTSFHRSQTLDYRNGCAFFRLPTVGIGGEQLHVNQLSEAELDELSSIRPTLTYGQAKRAPPSDFIPAYVAFDKKVMDQWAENDVIS
;
A
#
# COMPACT_ATOMS: atom_id res chain seq x y z
N MET A 1 -27.69 19.97 1.20
CA MET A 1 -27.14 19.15 0.11
C MET A 1 -25.65 19.44 0.05
N SER A 2 -24.81 18.59 0.64
CA SER A 2 -23.36 18.76 0.56
C SER A 2 -22.90 18.32 -0.82
N SER A 3 -22.19 19.19 -1.54
CA SER A 3 -21.50 18.82 -2.76
C SER A 3 -20.53 17.66 -2.47
N PRO A 4 -20.43 16.64 -3.36
CA PRO A 4 -19.36 15.66 -3.24
C PRO A 4 -18.02 16.39 -3.29
N PRO A 5 -16.99 15.99 -2.53
CA PRO A 5 -15.67 16.62 -2.60
C PRO A 5 -15.18 16.52 -4.04
N GLY A 6 -15.26 17.66 -4.73
CA GLY A 6 -14.98 17.77 -6.15
C GLY A 6 -13.52 17.43 -6.41
N ARG A 7 -13.36 16.39 -7.21
CA ARG A 7 -12.19 16.07 -8.03
C ARG A 7 -11.31 17.31 -8.30
N GLY A 8 -10.02 17.24 -7.94
CA GLY A 8 -8.98 18.02 -8.62
C GLY A 8 -8.68 19.44 -8.14
N ARG A 9 -9.16 19.90 -6.97
CA ARG A 9 -8.67 21.17 -6.41
C ARG A 9 -7.38 20.96 -5.60
N PRO A 10 -6.32 21.74 -5.87
CA PRO A 10 -5.07 21.60 -5.14
C PRO A 10 -5.23 22.13 -3.70
N PHE A 11 -4.56 21.50 -2.74
CA PHE A 11 -4.56 21.91 -1.33
C PHE A 11 -3.67 23.13 -1.08
N LEU A 12 -3.95 24.24 -1.78
CA LEU A 12 -3.25 25.50 -1.61
C LEU A 12 -3.95 26.39 -0.59
N PRO A 13 -3.21 27.17 0.23
CA PRO A 13 -3.81 28.14 1.13
C PRO A 13 -4.69 29.13 0.33
N GLY A 14 -5.88 29.43 0.83
CA GLY A 14 -6.84 30.34 0.19
C GLY A 14 -7.75 29.70 -0.88
N SER A 15 -7.50 28.45 -1.28
CA SER A 15 -8.35 27.76 -2.27
C SER A 15 -9.54 26.99 -1.67
N ALA A 16 -9.59 26.88 -0.34
CA ALA A 16 -10.65 26.16 0.39
C ALA A 16 -11.86 27.08 0.66
N LEU A 17 -13.02 26.72 0.11
CA LEU A 17 -14.28 27.36 0.45
C LEU A 17 -14.79 26.76 1.78
N ARG A 18 -14.98 27.60 2.80
CA ARG A 18 -15.62 27.19 4.05
C ARG A 18 -17.13 27.28 3.91
N ASP A 19 -17.82 26.21 4.29
CA ASP A 19 -19.28 26.17 4.32
C ASP A 19 -19.81 26.86 5.60
N ALA A 20 -20.50 27.99 5.42
CA ALA A 20 -21.09 28.76 6.51
C ALA A 20 -22.33 28.10 7.13
N THR A 21 -22.90 27.07 6.49
CA THR A 21 -24.08 26.36 6.97
C THR A 21 -23.75 25.24 7.96
N LYS A 22 -22.46 24.90 8.13
CA LYS A 22 -22.02 23.91 9.12
C LYS A 22 -22.21 24.47 10.54
N THR A 23 -23.08 23.85 11.32
CA THR A 23 -23.41 24.26 12.70
C THR A 23 -22.87 23.31 13.76
N SER A 24 -22.54 22.08 13.39
CA SER A 24 -22.13 21.02 14.30
C SER A 24 -20.61 20.84 14.28
N PHE A 25 -19.91 21.23 15.35
CA PHE A 25 -18.45 21.16 15.43
C PHE A 25 -17.92 20.14 16.46
N HIS A 26 -18.80 19.29 17.01
CA HIS A 26 -18.38 18.25 17.94
C HIS A 26 -17.49 17.22 17.25
N ARG A 27 -16.48 16.73 17.98
CA ARG A 27 -15.58 15.68 17.49
C ARG A 27 -16.06 14.32 17.98
N SER A 28 -16.24 13.38 17.06
CA SER A 28 -16.50 11.98 17.40
C SER A 28 -15.26 11.37 18.06
N GLN A 29 -15.47 10.62 19.15
CA GLN A 29 -14.40 9.87 19.80
C GLN A 29 -13.99 8.68 18.93
N THR A 30 -12.76 8.70 18.43
CA THR A 30 -12.20 7.65 17.55
C THR A 30 -11.27 6.68 18.28
N LEU A 31 -10.81 7.04 19.48
CA LEU A 31 -9.91 6.25 20.31
C LEU A 31 -10.55 5.95 21.66
N ASP A 32 -10.62 4.67 22.00
CA ASP A 32 -11.09 4.14 23.27
C ASP A 32 -10.00 3.28 23.93
N TYR A 33 -10.09 3.12 25.25
CA TYR A 33 -9.28 2.16 26.00
C TYR A 33 -10.20 1.18 26.74
N ARG A 34 -9.95 -0.12 26.57
CA ARG A 34 -10.61 -1.17 27.37
C ARG A 34 -9.55 -2.14 27.87
N ASN A 35 -9.52 -2.37 29.19
CA ASN A 35 -8.58 -3.28 29.84
C ASN A 35 -7.10 -3.00 29.52
N GLY A 36 -6.73 -1.72 29.39
CA GLY A 36 -5.35 -1.31 29.05
C GLY A 36 -5.00 -1.42 27.56
N CYS A 37 -5.89 -1.93 26.71
CA CYS A 37 -5.70 -2.00 25.26
C CYS A 37 -6.41 -0.85 24.55
N ALA A 38 -5.75 -0.25 23.56
CA ALA A 38 -6.31 0.79 22.70
C ALA A 38 -7.22 0.17 21.62
N PHE A 39 -8.40 0.75 21.44
CA PHE A 39 -9.37 0.37 20.42
C PHE A 39 -9.71 1.58 19.56
N PHE A 40 -9.71 1.38 18.24
CA PHE A 40 -10.06 2.43 17.28
C PHE A 40 -11.47 2.20 16.76
N ARG A 41 -12.26 3.27 16.72
CA ARG A 41 -13.58 3.29 16.08
C ARG A 41 -13.52 4.20 14.86
N LEU A 42 -13.94 3.68 13.71
CA LEU A 42 -14.07 4.49 12.50
C LEU A 42 -15.32 5.37 12.61
N PRO A 43 -15.17 6.71 12.54
CA PRO A 43 -16.32 7.59 12.46
C PRO A 43 -17.03 7.39 11.12
N THR A 44 -18.37 7.42 11.13
CA THR A 44 -19.19 7.31 9.92
C THR A 44 -19.33 8.65 9.19
N VAL A 45 -19.29 9.75 9.94
CA VAL A 45 -19.42 11.12 9.45
C VAL A 45 -18.35 12.02 10.07
N GLY A 46 -17.93 13.02 9.31
CA GLY A 46 -16.98 14.05 9.72
C GLY A 46 -17.66 15.17 10.49
N ILE A 47 -16.88 16.17 10.85
CA ILE A 47 -17.35 17.35 11.57
C ILE A 47 -18.36 18.10 10.69
N GLY A 48 -19.50 18.50 11.26
CA GLY A 48 -20.55 19.19 10.51
C GLY A 48 -21.44 18.26 9.68
N GLY A 49 -21.40 16.94 9.93
CA GLY A 49 -22.15 15.96 9.15
C GLY A 49 -21.57 15.73 7.74
N GLU A 50 -20.33 16.17 7.53
CA GLU A 50 -19.61 16.00 6.27
C GLU A 50 -19.38 14.51 6.01
N GLN A 51 -19.76 14.03 4.82
CA GLN A 51 -19.50 12.66 4.45
C GLN A 51 -17.98 12.43 4.39
N LEU A 52 -17.48 11.50 5.21
CA LEU A 52 -16.08 11.13 5.14
C LEU A 52 -15.83 10.45 3.80
N HIS A 53 -14.82 10.92 3.07
CA HIS A 53 -14.41 10.28 1.84
C HIS A 53 -13.87 8.90 2.17
N VAL A 54 -14.64 7.88 1.84
CA VAL A 54 -14.15 6.50 1.87
C VAL A 54 -13.59 6.24 0.49
N ASN A 55 -12.29 5.95 0.41
CA ASN A 55 -11.63 5.55 -0.84
C ASN A 55 -12.04 4.12 -1.22
N GLN A 56 -13.33 3.89 -1.41
CA GLN A 56 -13.85 2.65 -2.00
C GLN A 56 -13.98 2.90 -3.49
N LEU A 57 -12.99 2.43 -4.24
CA LEU A 57 -13.09 2.37 -5.70
C LEU A 57 -14.20 1.39 -6.05
N SER A 58 -15.10 1.78 -6.94
CA SER A 58 -16.06 0.84 -7.52
C SER A 58 -15.33 -0.18 -8.41
N GLU A 59 -15.94 -1.34 -8.63
CA GLU A 59 -15.34 -2.40 -9.46
C GLU A 59 -15.07 -1.91 -10.90
N ALA A 60 -15.91 -1.02 -11.43
CA ALA A 60 -15.72 -0.37 -12.72
C ALA A 60 -14.51 0.59 -12.73
N GLU A 61 -14.35 1.42 -11.69
CA GLU A 61 -13.19 2.32 -11.56
C GLU A 61 -11.89 1.53 -11.35
N LEU A 62 -11.96 0.37 -10.69
CA LEU A 62 -10.82 -0.53 -10.52
C LEU A 62 -10.42 -1.18 -11.85
N ASP A 63 -11.39 -1.60 -12.67
CA ASP A 63 -11.14 -2.16 -14.00
C ASP A 63 -10.49 -1.12 -14.94
N GLU A 64 -11.00 0.12 -14.92
CA GLU A 64 -10.39 1.25 -15.63
C GLU A 64 -8.94 1.50 -15.18
N LEU A 65 -8.67 1.49 -13.87
CA LEU A 65 -7.30 1.64 -13.34
C LEU A 65 -6.40 0.44 -13.70
N SER A 66 -6.96 -0.77 -13.77
CA SER A 66 -6.21 -1.97 -14.18
C SER A 66 -5.79 -1.92 -15.66
N SER A 67 -6.61 -1.26 -16.48
CA SER A 67 -6.33 -1.04 -17.91
C SER A 67 -5.14 -0.08 -18.12
N ILE A 68 -4.90 0.82 -17.17
CA ILE A 68 -3.78 1.76 -17.19
C ILE A 68 -2.53 1.01 -16.74
N ARG A 69 -1.67 0.64 -17.69
CA ARG A 69 -0.37 0.02 -17.40
C ARG A 69 0.43 0.90 -16.44
N PRO A 70 0.57 0.52 -15.14
CA PRO A 70 1.23 1.38 -14.15
C PRO A 70 2.71 1.59 -14.47
N THR A 71 3.28 0.70 -15.29
CA THR A 71 4.64 0.77 -15.81
C THR A 71 4.92 2.04 -16.63
N LEU A 72 3.91 2.63 -17.29
CA LEU A 72 4.08 3.85 -18.08
C LEU A 72 4.06 5.12 -17.23
N THR A 73 3.31 5.13 -16.11
CA THR A 73 3.14 6.31 -15.25
C THR A 73 4.15 6.37 -14.13
N TYR A 74 4.50 5.23 -13.53
CA TYR A 74 5.37 5.15 -12.36
C TYR A 74 6.71 4.46 -12.64
N GLY A 75 6.96 4.06 -13.89
CA GLY A 75 8.12 3.27 -14.28
C GLY A 75 7.98 1.80 -13.92
N GLN A 76 9.00 1.00 -14.23
CA GLN A 76 9.01 -0.40 -13.81
C GLN A 76 8.96 -0.50 -12.29
N ALA A 77 8.12 -1.40 -11.78
CA ALA A 77 8.10 -1.74 -10.37
C ALA A 77 9.53 -2.06 -9.92
N LYS A 78 9.92 -1.56 -8.74
CA LYS A 78 11.25 -1.77 -8.17
C LYS A 78 11.62 -3.25 -8.31
N ARG A 79 12.63 -3.53 -9.12
CA ARG A 79 13.14 -4.90 -9.32
C ARG A 79 13.40 -5.49 -7.93
N ALA A 80 12.97 -6.73 -7.73
CA ALA A 80 13.27 -7.45 -6.50
C ALA A 80 14.77 -7.29 -6.19
N PRO A 81 15.14 -7.06 -4.91
CA PRO A 81 16.54 -6.93 -4.55
C PRO A 81 17.31 -8.15 -5.10
N PRO A 82 18.47 -7.93 -5.74
CA PRO A 82 19.31 -9.04 -6.19
C PRO A 82 19.60 -9.93 -4.98
N SER A 83 19.68 -11.24 -5.21
CA SER A 83 20.03 -12.19 -4.15
C SER A 83 21.35 -11.79 -3.50
N ASP A 84 21.44 -11.94 -2.18
CA ASP A 84 22.66 -11.62 -1.44
C ASP A 84 23.85 -12.40 -2.01
N PHE A 85 25.01 -11.75 -2.05
CA PHE A 85 26.25 -12.39 -2.45
C PHE A 85 26.66 -13.43 -1.41
N ILE A 86 26.78 -14.69 -1.82
CA ILE A 86 27.26 -15.79 -0.96
C ILE A 86 28.68 -16.16 -1.40
N PRO A 87 29.71 -15.94 -0.56
CA PRO A 87 31.07 -16.35 -0.86
C PRO A 87 31.18 -17.86 -1.14
N ALA A 88 32.08 -18.25 -2.04
CA ALA A 88 32.24 -19.65 -2.47
C ALA A 88 32.43 -20.64 -1.29
N TYR A 89 33.20 -20.25 -0.26
CA TYR A 89 33.41 -21.11 0.91
C TYR A 89 32.11 -21.43 1.68
N VAL A 90 31.14 -20.49 1.69
CA VAL A 90 29.83 -20.68 2.33
C VAL A 90 28.90 -21.48 1.40
N ALA A 91 28.94 -21.19 0.09
CA ALA A 91 28.09 -21.85 -0.90
C ALA A 91 28.42 -23.35 -1.10
N PHE A 92 29.68 -23.71 -0.85
CA PHE A 92 30.22 -25.07 -1.01
C PHE A 92 30.66 -25.71 0.31
N ASP A 93 30.24 -25.20 1.47
CA ASP A 93 30.50 -25.93 2.72
C ASP A 93 29.87 -27.33 2.63
N LYS A 94 30.69 -28.34 2.94
CA LYS A 94 30.35 -29.77 2.87
C LYS A 94 30.00 -30.34 1.48
N LYS A 95 30.14 -29.56 0.39
CA LYS A 95 29.96 -30.08 -0.97
C LYS A 95 31.30 -30.62 -1.49
N VAL A 96 31.36 -31.94 -1.68
CA VAL A 96 32.48 -32.62 -2.34
C VAL A 96 31.99 -33.14 -3.68
N MET A 97 32.78 -32.93 -4.73
CA MET A 97 32.53 -33.52 -6.03
C MET A 97 33.22 -34.88 -6.06
N ASP A 98 32.42 -35.95 -6.12
CA ASP A 98 32.93 -37.30 -6.28
C ASP A 98 33.05 -37.63 -7.76
N GLN A 99 34.29 -37.83 -8.24
CA GLN A 99 34.56 -38.31 -9.59
C GLN A 99 34.96 -39.78 -9.51
N TRP A 100 34.11 -40.67 -10.02
CA TRP A 100 34.45 -42.07 -10.24
C TRP A 100 34.82 -42.26 -11.71
N ALA A 101 36.08 -42.61 -11.97
CA ALA A 101 36.52 -43.06 -13.28
C ALA A 101 36.84 -44.56 -13.17
N GLU A 102 36.05 -45.37 -13.86
CA GLU A 102 36.33 -46.80 -14.06
C GLU A 102 37.47 -46.88 -15.08
N ASN A 103 38.66 -47.25 -14.61
CA ASN A 103 39.78 -47.54 -15.49
C ASN A 103 39.63 -49.00 -15.94
N ASP A 104 38.98 -49.22 -17.08
CA ASP A 104 39.01 -50.51 -17.73
C ASP A 104 40.46 -50.83 -18.12
N VAL A 105 41.01 -51.84 -17.43
CA VAL A 105 42.28 -52.47 -17.77
C VAL A 105 42.07 -53.16 -19.12
N ILE A 106 42.63 -52.58 -20.18
CA ILE A 106 42.77 -53.24 -21.48
C ILE A 106 43.74 -54.41 -21.27
N SER A 107 43.19 -55.62 -21.21
CA SER A 107 43.92 -56.88 -21.23
C SER A 107 44.13 -57.41 -22.64
#